data_AF-A0A7C0XKY7-F1
#
_entry.id   AF-A0A7C0XKY7-F1
#
_cell.length_a   1.000
_cell.length_b   1.000
_cell.length_c   1.000
_cell.angle_alpha   90.00
_cell.angle_beta   90.00
_cell.angle_gamma   90.00
#
_symmetry.space_group_name_H-M   'P 1'
#
loop_
_entity.id
_entity.type
_entity.pdbx_description
1 polymer ?
#
loop_
_entity_poly.entity_id
_entity_poly.type
_entity_poly.pdbx_seq_one_letter_code
_entity_poly.pdbx_strand_id
1 'polypeptide(L)'
;MLVKVKPHPRNPAIYILKLEGEGEKLATLSLAPGVKVYDERVVQVDGKEYRIWNPYRSKLSAAIYSGLKEIPITPGCRVLYLGAASGTTVSHVSDVVGNRGVVYCVEFSARPMRELIQNVASHRSNVV
;
A
#
# COMPACT_ATOMS: atom_id res chain seq x y z
N MET A 1 5.19 4.18 -21.09
CA MET A 1 5.23 5.33 -20.14
C MET A 1 3.96 5.38 -19.30
N LEU A 2 3.95 6.13 -18.19
CA LEU A 2 2.71 6.39 -17.45
C LEU A 2 1.85 7.37 -18.23
N VAL A 3 0.57 7.05 -18.40
CA VAL A 3 -0.37 7.84 -19.19
C VAL A 3 -1.22 8.74 -18.30
N LYS A 4 -1.65 8.26 -17.12
CA LYS A 4 -2.50 9.04 -16.21
C LYS A 4 -2.51 8.47 -14.80
N VAL A 5 -2.58 9.35 -13.80
CA VAL A 5 -2.93 9.01 -12.40
C VAL A 5 -4.34 9.52 -12.12
N LYS A 6 -5.18 8.71 -11.49
CA LYS A 6 -6.50 9.12 -10.99
C LYS A 6 -6.72 8.58 -9.57
N PRO A 7 -7.41 9.30 -8.68
CA PRO A 7 -7.87 8.71 -7.43
C PRO A 7 -8.92 7.62 -7.72
N HIS A 8 -8.94 6.58 -6.90
CA HIS A 8 -9.94 5.53 -6.97
C HIS A 8 -11.30 6.07 -6.53
N PRO A 9 -12.40 5.79 -7.26
CA PRO A 9 -13.70 6.45 -7.04
C PRO A 9 -14.30 6.23 -5.65
N ARG A 10 -13.95 5.12 -4.99
CA ARG A 10 -14.47 4.75 -3.66
C ARG A 10 -13.51 5.06 -2.50
N ASN A 11 -12.26 5.37 -2.80
CA ASN A 11 -11.26 5.70 -1.77
C ASN A 11 -10.18 6.59 -2.38
N PRO A 12 -10.18 7.91 -2.09
CA PRO A 12 -9.30 8.86 -2.75
C PRO A 12 -7.81 8.73 -2.37
N ALA A 13 -7.49 7.93 -1.34
CA ALA A 13 -6.11 7.63 -0.95
C ALA A 13 -5.53 6.40 -1.66
N ILE A 14 -6.36 5.72 -2.47
CA ILE A 14 -5.94 4.69 -3.42
C ILE A 14 -5.99 5.31 -4.81
N TYR A 15 -5.04 4.95 -5.66
CA TYR A 15 -4.90 5.51 -7.01
C TYR A 15 -5.03 4.42 -8.07
N ILE A 16 -5.51 4.82 -9.23
CA ILE A 16 -5.53 4.04 -10.47
C ILE A 16 -4.53 4.69 -11.42
N LEU A 17 -3.49 3.95 -11.76
CA LEU A 17 -2.47 4.34 -12.73
C LEU A 17 -2.78 3.65 -14.05
N LYS A 18 -2.92 4.43 -15.12
CA LYS A 18 -3.01 3.90 -16.48
C LYS A 18 -1.61 3.87 -17.07
N LEU A 19 -1.07 2.67 -17.22
CA LEU A 19 0.25 2.43 -17.81
C LEU A 19 0.07 2.06 -19.29
N GLU A 20 0.92 2.61 -20.14
CA GLU A 20 0.93 2.31 -21.57
C GLU A 20 1.19 0.81 -21.78
N GLY A 21 0.29 0.14 -22.53
CA GLY A 21 0.39 -1.30 -22.83
C GLY A 21 0.01 -2.26 -21.70
N GLU A 22 -0.15 -1.80 -20.45
CA GLU A 22 -0.38 -2.68 -19.28
C GLU A 22 -1.75 -2.50 -18.61
N GLY A 23 -2.56 -1.56 -19.12
CA GLY A 23 -3.88 -1.26 -18.59
C GLY A 23 -3.87 -0.46 -17.30
N GLU A 24 -4.96 -0.58 -16.53
CA GLU A 24 -5.11 0.10 -15.25
C GLU A 24 -4.55 -0.75 -14.10
N LYS A 25 -3.78 -0.12 -13.22
CA LYS A 25 -3.19 -0.75 -12.03
C LYS A 25 -3.56 0.05 -10.79
N LEU A 26 -3.86 -0.65 -9.69
CA LEU A 26 -3.99 -0.02 -8.38
C LEU A 26 -2.62 0.42 -7.86
N ALA A 27 -2.60 1.53 -7.13
CA ALA A 27 -1.40 2.03 -6.48
C ALA A 27 -1.73 2.80 -5.19
N THR A 28 -0.70 3.00 -4.38
CA THR A 28 -0.73 3.89 -3.21
C THR A 28 0.37 4.92 -3.31
N LEU A 29 0.17 6.07 -2.68
CA LEU A 29 1.20 7.11 -2.58
C LEU A 29 2.18 6.74 -1.46
N SER A 30 3.46 6.57 -1.79
CA SER A 30 4.49 6.10 -0.85
C SER A 30 4.66 7.07 0.32
N LEU A 31 4.53 6.59 1.55
CA LEU A 31 4.94 7.34 2.74
C LEU A 31 6.45 7.29 3.01
N ALA A 32 7.17 6.36 2.37
CA ALA A 32 8.61 6.22 2.46
C ALA A 32 9.24 6.21 1.06
N PRO A 33 9.28 7.35 0.36
CA PRO A 33 9.86 7.43 -0.99
C PRO A 33 11.29 6.90 -1.05
N GLY A 34 11.62 6.15 -2.11
CA GLY A 34 12.92 5.50 -2.28
C GLY A 34 13.05 4.15 -1.56
N VAL A 35 12.10 3.77 -0.72
CA VAL A 35 12.11 2.48 0.00
C VAL A 35 11.07 1.54 -0.60
N LYS A 36 11.56 0.51 -1.30
CA LYS A 36 10.73 -0.62 -1.72
C LYS A 36 10.62 -1.65 -0.59
N VAL A 37 9.44 -2.24 -0.44
CA VAL A 37 9.20 -3.26 0.60
C VAL A 37 9.38 -4.67 0.05
N TYR A 38 9.01 -4.86 -1.20
CA TYR A 38 9.20 -6.06 -1.97
C TYR A 38 9.62 -5.68 -3.39
N ASP A 39 9.39 -6.57 -4.35
CA ASP A 39 9.62 -6.31 -5.76
C ASP A 39 8.43 -5.57 -6.41
N GLU A 40 7.86 -4.57 -5.72
CA GLU A 40 6.84 -3.72 -6.33
C GLU A 40 7.42 -2.79 -7.39
N ARG A 41 6.61 -2.54 -8.42
CA ARG A 41 6.90 -1.48 -9.37
C ARG A 41 6.57 -0.13 -8.74
N VAL A 42 7.49 0.80 -8.89
CA VAL A 42 7.37 2.18 -8.40
C VAL A 42 7.37 3.14 -9.59
N VAL A 43 6.54 4.16 -9.55
CA VAL A 43 6.37 5.14 -10.62
C VAL A 43 6.45 6.55 -10.03
N GLN A 44 7.32 7.39 -10.60
CA GLN A 44 7.48 8.79 -10.21
C GLN A 44 6.62 9.68 -11.11
N VAL A 45 5.79 10.55 -10.50
CA VAL A 45 4.88 11.45 -11.21
C VAL A 45 4.77 12.74 -10.43
N ASP A 46 5.06 13.88 -11.05
CA ASP A 46 4.96 15.21 -10.42
C ASP A 46 5.67 15.30 -9.05
N GLY A 47 6.85 14.67 -8.94
CA GLY A 47 7.63 14.61 -7.70
C GLY A 47 7.07 13.70 -6.61
N LYS A 48 6.04 12.90 -6.91
CA LYS A 48 5.42 11.93 -6.01
C LYS A 48 5.72 10.50 -6.43
N GLU A 49 5.98 9.66 -5.43
CA GLU A 49 6.25 8.24 -5.63
C GLU A 49 4.98 7.39 -5.45
N TYR A 50 4.53 6.73 -6.51
CA TYR A 50 3.41 5.79 -6.47
C TYR A 50 3.91 4.36 -6.52
N ARG A 51 3.42 3.52 -5.61
CA ARG A 51 3.76 2.10 -5.52
C ARG A 51 2.61 1.26 -6.07
N ILE A 52 2.87 0.47 -7.12
CA ILE A 52 1.87 -0.41 -7.72
C ILE A 52 1.48 -1.47 -6.71
N TRP A 53 0.18 -1.57 -6.43
CA TRP A 53 -0.37 -2.54 -5.51
C TRP A 53 -0.83 -3.76 -6.30
N ASN A 54 -0.05 -4.84 -6.20
CA ASN A 54 -0.28 -6.04 -6.98
C ASN A 54 -1.43 -6.90 -6.40
N PRO A 55 -2.55 -7.10 -7.13
CA PRO A 55 -3.67 -7.91 -6.66
C PRO A 55 -3.31 -9.39 -6.48
N TYR A 56 -2.32 -9.91 -7.22
CA TYR A 56 -1.88 -11.30 -7.08
C TYR A 56 -1.04 -11.55 -5.82
N ARG A 57 -0.59 -10.49 -5.14
CA ARG A 57 0.19 -10.59 -3.89
C ARG A 57 -0.55 -10.05 -2.66
N SER A 58 -1.67 -9.37 -2.86
CA SER A 58 -2.43 -8.76 -1.77
C SER A 58 -3.92 -9.04 -1.92
N LYS A 59 -4.48 -9.77 -0.93
CA LYS A 59 -5.92 -10.09 -0.89
C LYS A 59 -6.78 -8.83 -0.86
N LEU A 60 -6.33 -7.79 -0.15
CA LEU A 60 -7.03 -6.51 -0.09
C LEU A 60 -7.03 -5.80 -1.45
N SER A 61 -5.88 -5.74 -2.14
CA SER A 61 -5.83 -5.20 -3.50
C SER A 61 -6.71 -6.00 -4.46
N ALA A 62 -6.68 -7.34 -4.39
CA ALA A 62 -7.55 -8.19 -5.19
C ALA A 62 -9.03 -7.89 -4.95
N ALA A 63 -9.45 -7.77 -3.68
CA ALA A 63 -10.83 -7.44 -3.34
C ALA A 63 -11.26 -6.07 -3.91
N ILE A 64 -10.40 -5.06 -3.77
CA ILE A 64 -10.66 -3.72 -4.32
C ILE A 64 -10.75 -3.77 -5.85
N TYR A 65 -9.82 -4.48 -6.50
CA TYR A 65 -9.81 -4.70 -7.95
C TYR A 65 -11.07 -5.44 -8.43
N SER A 66 -11.54 -6.43 -7.67
CA SER A 66 -12.79 -7.17 -7.92
C SER A 66 -14.06 -6.39 -7.58
N GLY A 67 -13.94 -5.11 -7.19
CA GLY A 67 -15.10 -4.24 -7.03
C GLY A 67 -15.70 -4.20 -5.63
N LEU A 68 -14.90 -4.43 -4.57
CA LEU A 68 -15.31 -4.20 -3.17
C LEU A 68 -16.01 -2.83 -3.02
N LYS A 69 -17.25 -2.85 -2.54
CA LYS A 69 -18.12 -1.65 -2.50
C LYS A 69 -17.71 -0.65 -1.43
N GLU A 70 -17.35 -1.14 -0.26
CA GLU A 70 -16.94 -0.32 0.88
C GLU A 70 -15.51 -0.66 1.27
N ILE A 71 -14.64 0.36 1.32
CA ILE A 71 -13.24 0.23 1.70
C ILE A 71 -13.07 0.94 3.05
N PRO A 72 -13.06 0.21 4.19
CA PRO A 72 -13.09 0.83 5.53
C PRO A 72 -11.76 1.47 5.94
N ILE A 73 -10.70 1.27 5.16
CA ILE A 73 -9.37 1.81 5.44
C ILE A 73 -9.28 3.18 4.79
N THR A 74 -9.35 4.24 5.60
CA THR A 74 -9.36 5.63 5.16
C THR A 74 -8.22 6.42 5.80
N PRO A 75 -7.83 7.58 5.22
CA PRO A 75 -6.80 8.42 5.81
C PRO A 75 -7.12 8.81 7.27
N GLY A 76 -6.14 8.65 8.16
CA GLY A 76 -6.25 8.97 9.58
C GLY A 76 -6.86 7.88 10.45
N CYS A 77 -7.33 6.76 9.89
CA CYS A 77 -7.91 5.70 10.71
C CYS A 77 -6.83 4.91 11.48
N ARG A 78 -7.28 4.16 12.49
CA ARG A 78 -6.43 3.25 13.26
C ARG A 78 -6.78 1.82 12.81
N VAL A 79 -5.80 1.07 12.34
CA VAL A 79 -5.98 -0.29 11.81
C VAL A 79 -5.25 -1.28 12.69
N LEU A 80 -5.92 -2.36 13.09
CA LEU A 80 -5.28 -3.56 13.61
C LEU A 80 -5.18 -4.59 12.48
N TYR A 81 -3.96 -4.92 12.07
CA TYR A 81 -3.67 -5.85 10.99
C TYR A 81 -3.17 -7.18 11.56
N LEU A 82 -4.01 -8.21 11.49
CA LEU A 82 -3.70 -9.55 11.98
C LEU A 82 -3.10 -10.41 10.85
N GLY A 83 -1.91 -10.98 11.08
CA GLY A 83 -1.17 -11.74 10.07
C GLY A 83 -0.45 -10.82 9.08
N ALA A 84 0.37 -9.91 9.61
CA ALA A 84 1.12 -8.93 8.81
C ALA A 84 2.18 -9.56 7.89
N ALA A 85 2.66 -10.77 8.22
CA ALA A 85 3.77 -11.44 7.55
C ALA A 85 4.97 -10.48 7.40
N SER A 86 5.60 -10.42 6.22
CA SER A 86 6.72 -9.51 5.93
C SER A 86 6.29 -8.08 5.56
N GLY A 87 4.99 -7.77 5.61
CA GLY A 87 4.49 -6.40 5.48
C GLY A 87 4.17 -5.91 4.06
N THR A 88 4.06 -6.81 3.07
CA THR A 88 3.72 -6.44 1.68
C THR A 88 2.44 -5.61 1.58
N THR A 89 1.33 -6.12 2.13
CA THR A 89 0.02 -5.44 2.14
C THR A 89 -0.02 -4.32 3.17
N VAL A 90 0.56 -4.54 4.35
CA VAL A 90 0.63 -3.55 5.45
C VAL A 90 1.27 -2.26 4.98
N SER A 91 2.32 -2.32 4.17
CA SER A 91 2.97 -1.12 3.65
C SER A 91 2.01 -0.26 2.81
N HIS A 92 1.14 -0.88 2.00
CA HIS A 92 0.12 -0.16 1.23
C HIS A 92 -1.01 0.36 2.11
N VAL A 93 -1.42 -0.41 3.14
CA VAL A 93 -2.37 0.06 4.15
C VAL A 93 -1.83 1.30 4.87
N SER A 94 -0.56 1.26 5.25
CA SER A 94 0.16 2.38 5.85
C SER A 94 0.10 3.62 4.97
N ASP A 95 0.39 3.49 3.67
CA ASP A 95 0.29 4.58 2.70
C ASP A 95 -1.12 5.20 2.66
N VAL A 96 -2.16 4.37 2.64
CA VAL A 96 -3.58 4.81 2.60
C VAL A 96 -3.97 5.52 3.89
N VAL A 97 -3.57 4.98 5.04
CA VAL A 97 -3.86 5.53 6.37
C VAL A 97 -3.13 6.87 6.56
N GLY A 98 -1.92 7.02 6.03
CA GLY A 98 -1.16 8.27 6.12
C GLY A 98 -0.59 8.55 7.51
N ASN A 99 0.18 9.64 7.62
CA ASN A 99 0.88 10.04 8.86
C ASN A 99 -0.04 10.41 10.03
N ARG A 100 -1.34 10.61 9.80
CA ARG A 100 -2.32 10.94 10.85
C ARG A 100 -2.96 9.70 11.49
N GLY A 101 -2.81 8.53 10.89
CA GLY A 101 -3.34 7.29 11.42
C GLY A 101 -2.23 6.35 11.86
N VAL A 102 -2.59 5.11 12.18
CA VAL A 102 -1.65 4.09 12.67
C VAL A 102 -2.10 2.69 12.25
N VAL A 103 -1.15 1.83 11.94
CA VAL A 103 -1.35 0.42 11.60
C VAL A 103 -0.60 -0.43 12.62
N TYR A 104 -1.34 -1.09 13.51
CA TYR A 104 -0.81 -2.05 14.47
C TYR A 104 -0.73 -3.42 13.81
N CYS A 105 0.47 -3.98 13.73
CA CYS A 105 0.74 -5.23 13.04
C CYS A 105 0.93 -6.36 14.04
N VAL A 106 0.19 -7.44 13.83
CA VAL A 106 0.36 -8.67 14.60
C VAL A 106 0.89 -9.75 13.68
N GLU A 107 2.04 -10.29 14.03
CA GLU A 107 2.64 -11.44 13.36
C GLU A 107 3.33 -12.32 14.42
N PHE A 108 3.14 -13.63 14.31
CA PHE A 108 3.71 -14.59 15.27
C PHE A 108 5.09 -15.09 14.82
N SER A 109 5.29 -15.19 13.51
CA SER A 109 6.46 -15.82 12.93
C SER A 109 7.68 -14.88 13.02
N ALA A 110 8.73 -15.31 13.73
CA ALA A 110 9.91 -14.48 13.99
C ALA A 110 10.62 -13.98 12.72
N ARG A 111 10.71 -14.80 11.67
CA ARG A 111 11.37 -14.41 10.41
C ARG A 111 10.56 -13.32 9.66
N PRO A 112 9.28 -13.53 9.31
CA PRO A 112 8.44 -12.47 8.74
C PRO A 112 8.40 -11.21 9.60
N MET A 113 8.36 -11.33 10.94
CA MET A 113 8.41 -10.20 11.86
C MET A 113 9.70 -9.37 11.69
N ARG A 114 10.86 -10.03 11.57
CA ARG A 114 12.13 -9.32 11.30
C ARG A 114 12.07 -8.53 9.99
N GLU A 115 11.56 -9.16 8.93
CA GLU A 115 11.40 -8.51 7.62
C GLU A 115 10.42 -7.33 7.69
N LEU A 116 9.31 -7.47 8.41
CA LEU A 116 8.34 -6.41 8.65
C LEU A 116 8.99 -5.20 9.36
N ILE A 117 9.76 -5.44 10.41
CA ILE A 117 10.45 -4.38 11.15
C ILE A 117 11.46 -3.67 10.26
N GLN A 118 12.32 -4.43 9.57
CA GLN A 118 13.41 -3.88 8.77
C GLN A 118 12.90 -3.14 7.53
N ASN A 119 11.99 -3.74 6.78
CA ASN A 119 11.59 -3.22 5.47
C ASN A 119 10.40 -2.26 5.54
N VAL A 120 9.61 -2.30 6.62
CA VAL A 120 8.39 -1.49 6.75
C VAL A 120 8.44 -0.55 7.95
N ALA A 121 8.47 -1.06 9.17
CA ALA A 121 8.30 -0.24 10.38
C ALA A 121 9.46 0.76 10.59
N SER A 122 10.69 0.37 10.25
CA SER A 122 11.88 1.26 10.33
C SER A 122 11.81 2.48 9.41
N HIS A 123 10.93 2.45 8.41
CA HIS A 123 10.78 3.52 7.42
C HIS A 123 9.43 4.24 7.48
N ARG A 124 8.49 3.75 8.29
CA ARG A 124 7.12 4.27 8.38
C ARG A 124 6.72 4.40 9.85
N SER A 125 6.73 5.63 10.37
CA SER A 125 6.44 5.91 11.78
C SER A 125 5.01 5.56 12.20
N ASN A 126 4.10 5.37 11.25
CA ASN A 126 2.71 4.98 11.49
C ASN A 126 2.49 3.46 11.47
N VAL A 127 3.55 2.65 11.37
CA VAL A 127 3.47 1.18 11.48
C VAL A 127 4.09 0.76 12.80
N VAL A 128 3.30 0.07 13.63
CA VAL A 128 3.67 -0.40 14.98
C VAL A 128 3.62 -1.91 15.03
#